data_AF-A0A9E6PHK6-F1
#
_entry.id   AF-A0A9E6PHK6-F1
#
_cell.length_a   1.000
_cell.length_b   1.000
_cell.length_c   1.000
_cell.angle_alpha   90.00
_cell.angle_beta   90.00
_cell.angle_gamma   90.00
#
_symmetry.space_group_name_H-M   'P 1'
#
loop_
_entity.id
_entity.type
_entity.pdbx_description
1 polymer ?
#
loop_
_entity_poly.entity_id
_entity_poly.type
_entity_poly.pdbx_seq_one_letter_code
_entity_poly.pdbx_strand_id
1 'polypeptide(L)'
;MEPDKEKIKIVAEVERLQNNMIYANLRCVEEDEALARSVTSTLLDQVSQMYPDMMDELEKLFVMAEKGMYVPDDPFLPDWGVNDMYLWISRPGMEHGHILLSNEYVEEFSEEYGQPQLFTTDQYRAAFKFWMEFQALCQLKGKENMVGEKVYGVI
;
A
#
# COMPACT_ATOMS: atom_id res chain seq x y z
N MET A 1 15.65 22.01 -3.70
CA MET A 1 14.19 21.87 -3.89
C MET A 1 13.88 20.56 -3.23
N GLU A 2 13.49 20.58 -1.96
CA GLU A 2 13.02 19.36 -1.32
C GLU A 2 11.83 18.87 -2.16
N PRO A 3 11.77 17.60 -2.57
CA PRO A 3 10.55 17.09 -3.16
C PRO A 3 9.47 17.32 -2.09
N ASP A 4 8.48 18.15 -2.42
CA ASP A 4 7.25 18.21 -1.63
C ASP A 4 6.87 16.76 -1.34
N LYS A 5 6.78 16.40 -0.05
CA LYS A 5 6.17 15.13 0.34
C LYS A 5 4.74 15.19 -0.16
N GLU A 6 4.53 14.74 -1.40
CA GLU A 6 3.26 14.83 -2.08
C GLU A 6 2.22 14.13 -1.21
N LYS A 7 1.27 14.91 -0.71
CA LYS A 7 0.23 14.41 0.18
C LYS A 7 -0.72 13.56 -0.65
N ILE A 8 -0.71 12.26 -0.43
CA ILE A 8 -1.53 11.33 -1.18
C ILE A 8 -2.90 11.23 -0.49
N LYS A 9 -3.95 11.62 -1.19
CA LYS A 9 -5.33 11.51 -0.69
C LYS A 9 -5.87 10.11 -0.96
N ILE A 10 -6.20 9.39 0.11
CA ILE A 10 -6.76 8.05 0.04
C ILE A 10 -8.19 8.03 0.54
N VAL A 11 -8.97 7.07 0.05
CA VAL A 11 -10.34 6.82 0.47
C VAL A 11 -10.55 5.33 0.68
N ALA A 12 -11.16 5.00 1.82
CA ALA A 12 -11.70 3.68 2.07
C ALA A 12 -13.23 3.74 2.05
N GLU A 13 -13.85 2.77 1.38
CA GLU A 13 -15.31 2.68 1.28
C GLU A 13 -15.78 1.23 1.26
N VAL A 14 -17.01 1.01 1.73
CA VAL A 14 -17.67 -0.28 1.54
C VAL A 14 -18.63 -0.18 0.36
N GLU A 15 -18.45 -1.04 -0.63
CA GLU A 15 -19.27 -1.09 -1.83
C GLU A 15 -20.11 -2.36 -1.86
N ARG A 16 -21.29 -2.26 -2.48
CA ARG A 16 -22.14 -3.41 -2.81
C ARG A 16 -22.05 -3.67 -4.30
N LEU A 17 -21.53 -4.84 -4.66
CA LEU A 17 -21.45 -5.31 -6.04
C LEU A 17 -22.82 -5.74 -6.56
N GLN A 18 -22.92 -5.88 -7.89
CA GLN A 18 -24.16 -6.30 -8.57
C GLN A 18 -24.65 -7.69 -8.12
N ASN A 19 -23.75 -8.56 -7.66
CA ASN A 19 -24.07 -9.88 -7.12
C ASN A 19 -24.44 -9.86 -5.61
N ASN A 20 -24.70 -8.68 -5.05
CA ASN A 20 -24.95 -8.43 -3.62
C ASN A 20 -23.77 -8.72 -2.67
N MET A 21 -22.58 -9.01 -3.18
CA MET A 21 -21.39 -9.10 -2.35
C MET A 21 -21.00 -7.71 -1.83
N ILE A 22 -20.65 -7.64 -0.55
CA ILE A 22 -20.20 -6.43 0.11
C ILE A 22 -18.69 -6.54 0.30
N TYR A 23 -17.94 -5.55 -0.15
CA TYR A 23 -16.50 -5.52 0.00
C TYR A 23 -16.01 -4.14 0.41
N ALA A 24 -14.91 -4.13 1.14
CA ALA A 24 -14.18 -2.93 1.51
C ALA A 24 -13.13 -2.67 0.44
N ASN A 25 -13.01 -1.43 0.00
CA ASN A 25 -12.06 -0.99 -1.00
C ASN A 25 -11.18 0.13 -0.43
N LEU A 26 -9.92 0.19 -0.84
CA LEU A 26 -8.96 1.23 -0.51
C LEU A 26 -8.35 1.76 -1.81
N ARG A 27 -8.51 3.05 -2.08
CA ARG A 27 -8.00 3.66 -3.32
C ARG A 27 -7.45 5.07 -3.11
N CYS A 28 -6.60 5.50 -4.03
CA CYS A 28 -6.09 6.86 -4.09
C CYS A 28 -6.92 7.67 -5.07
N VAL A 29 -7.22 8.92 -4.72
CA VAL A 29 -7.98 9.83 -5.56
C VAL A 29 -7.22 11.14 -5.78
N GLU A 30 -7.31 11.66 -7.00
CA GLU A 30 -6.81 12.99 -7.37
C GLU A 30 -7.75 14.09 -6.85
N GLU A 31 -7.43 15.36 -7.12
CA GLU A 31 -8.22 16.51 -6.65
C GLU A 31 -9.66 16.51 -7.19
N ASP A 32 -9.86 15.98 -8.40
CA ASP A 32 -11.17 15.86 -9.09
C ASP A 32 -11.91 14.55 -8.77
N GLU A 33 -11.43 13.81 -7.78
CA GLU A 33 -11.88 12.45 -7.41
C GLU A 33 -11.58 11.36 -8.45
N ALA A 34 -10.79 11.64 -9.50
CA ALA A 34 -10.31 10.61 -10.41
C ALA A 34 -9.41 9.61 -9.69
N LEU A 35 -9.41 8.36 -10.17
CA LEU A 35 -8.60 7.30 -9.60
C LEU A 35 -7.12 7.48 -9.96
N ALA A 36 -6.27 7.70 -8.95
CA ALA A 36 -4.82 7.67 -9.15
C ALA A 36 -4.35 6.20 -9.20
N ARG A 37 -4.20 5.68 -10.43
CA ARG A 37 -3.93 4.25 -10.68
C ARG A 37 -2.60 3.77 -10.10
N SER A 38 -1.52 4.55 -10.21
CA SER A 38 -0.19 4.11 -9.75
C SER A 38 -0.19 3.75 -8.28
N VAL A 39 -0.68 4.65 -7.42
CA VAL A 39 -0.74 4.44 -5.97
C VAL A 39 -1.76 3.37 -5.60
N THR A 40 -2.94 3.39 -6.24
CA THR A 40 -3.99 2.42 -5.96
C THR A 40 -3.53 1.01 -6.28
N SER A 41 -3.05 0.78 -7.50
CA SER A 41 -2.67 -0.53 -8.01
C SER A 41 -1.30 -1.02 -7.56
N THR A 42 -0.62 -0.31 -6.66
CA THR A 42 0.62 -0.80 -6.03
C THR A 42 0.50 -0.74 -4.52
N LEU A 43 0.76 0.43 -3.92
CA LEU A 43 0.78 0.63 -2.47
C LEU A 43 -0.52 0.16 -1.80
N LEU A 44 -1.67 0.64 -2.28
CA LEU A 44 -2.94 0.41 -1.60
C LEU A 44 -3.47 -1.00 -1.83
N ASP A 45 -3.32 -1.55 -3.03
CA ASP A 45 -3.63 -2.95 -3.32
C ASP A 45 -2.80 -3.89 -2.44
N GLN A 46 -1.50 -3.64 -2.28
CA GLN A 46 -0.65 -4.45 -1.40
C GLN A 46 -1.08 -4.31 0.07
N VAL A 47 -1.24 -3.09 0.56
CA VAL A 47 -1.69 -2.82 1.94
C VAL A 47 -3.05 -3.49 2.22
N SER A 48 -3.97 -3.47 1.26
CA SER A 48 -5.31 -4.06 1.44
C SER A 48 -5.30 -5.57 1.66
N GLN A 49 -4.22 -6.23 1.20
CA GLN A 49 -4.04 -7.69 1.26
C GLN A 49 -3.14 -8.12 2.43
N MET A 50 -2.53 -7.17 3.15
CA MET A 50 -1.68 -7.44 4.31
C MET A 50 -2.52 -7.73 5.55
N TYR A 51 -2.13 -8.78 6.28
CA TYR A 51 -2.64 -9.08 7.62
C TYR A 51 -1.76 -8.44 8.70
N PRO A 52 -2.28 -8.19 9.92
CA PRO A 52 -1.49 -7.62 11.02
C PRO A 52 -0.16 -8.33 11.27
N ASP A 53 -0.16 -9.67 11.32
CA ASP A 53 1.05 -10.45 11.58
C ASP A 53 2.10 -10.30 10.47
N MET A 54 1.67 -10.13 9.21
CA MET A 54 2.57 -9.87 8.08
C MET A 54 3.21 -8.48 8.20
N MET A 55 2.43 -7.49 8.64
CA MET A 55 2.98 -6.15 8.88
C MET A 55 3.98 -6.15 10.04
N ASP A 56 3.74 -6.91 11.11
CA ASP A 56 4.69 -7.02 12.22
C ASP A 56 6.04 -7.63 11.79
N GLU A 57 6.03 -8.55 10.83
CA GLU A 57 7.25 -9.10 10.23
C GLU A 57 7.95 -8.07 9.33
N LEU A 58 7.20 -7.40 8.45
CA LEU A 58 7.71 -6.36 7.56
C LEU A 58 8.27 -5.15 8.33
N GLU A 59 7.63 -4.75 9.42
CA GLU A 59 8.06 -3.63 10.28
C GLU A 59 9.44 -3.90 10.90
N LYS A 60 9.76 -5.15 11.25
CA LYS A 60 11.11 -5.51 11.72
C LYS A 60 12.15 -5.22 10.65
N LEU A 61 11.84 -5.53 9.39
CA LEU A 61 12.73 -5.26 8.26
C LEU A 61 12.89 -3.76 8.03
N PHE A 62 11.79 -2.99 8.07
CA PHE A 62 11.84 -1.52 8.00
C PHE A 62 12.74 -0.93 9.09
N VAL A 63 12.56 -1.34 10.36
CA VAL A 63 13.37 -0.86 11.48
C VAL A 63 14.86 -1.24 11.32
N MET A 64 15.15 -2.44 10.80
CA MET A 64 16.52 -2.85 10.52
C MET A 64 17.13 -1.99 9.41
N ALA A 65 16.37 -1.72 8.34
CA ALA A 65 16.82 -0.91 7.22
C ALA A 65 17.07 0.53 7.65
N GLU A 66 16.16 1.14 8.40
CA GLU A 66 16.30 2.50 8.94
C GLU A 66 17.56 2.68 9.79
N LYS A 67 17.94 1.64 10.53
CA LYS A 67 19.16 1.61 11.36
C LYS A 67 20.43 1.27 10.58
N GLY A 68 20.33 1.03 9.27
CA GLY A 68 21.45 0.60 8.42
C GLY A 68 21.96 -0.81 8.74
N MET A 69 21.12 -1.65 9.36
CA MET A 69 21.45 -3.01 9.76
C MET A 69 20.85 -4.08 8.83
N TYR A 70 19.97 -3.67 7.92
CA TYR A 70 19.39 -4.57 6.94
C TYR A 70 20.35 -4.78 5.77
N VAL A 71 20.58 -6.04 5.41
CA VAL A 71 21.28 -6.43 4.20
C VAL A 71 20.41 -7.48 3.52
N PRO A 72 19.92 -7.24 2.29
CA PRO A 72 19.12 -8.23 1.57
C PRO A 72 19.98 -9.46 1.25
N ASP A 73 19.37 -10.64 1.29
CA ASP A 73 20.05 -11.89 0.91
C ASP A 73 20.46 -11.86 -0.57
N ASP A 74 19.59 -11.36 -1.43
CA ASP A 74 19.87 -11.06 -2.84
C ASP A 74 19.23 -9.71 -3.20
N PRO A 75 20.02 -8.68 -3.57
CA PRO A 75 19.50 -7.35 -3.90
C PRO A 75 18.64 -7.31 -5.18
N PHE A 76 18.59 -8.38 -5.96
CA PHE A 76 17.74 -8.47 -7.15
C PHE A 76 16.39 -9.13 -6.87
N LEU A 77 16.27 -9.91 -5.79
CA LEU A 77 15.03 -10.55 -5.37
C LEU A 77 14.23 -9.67 -4.40
N PRO A 78 12.89 -9.79 -4.37
CA PRO A 78 12.08 -9.02 -3.43
C PRO A 78 12.31 -9.46 -1.99
N ASP A 79 12.32 -8.47 -1.09
CA ASP A 79 12.44 -8.68 0.35
C ASP A 79 11.13 -9.21 0.94
N TRP A 80 10.01 -8.90 0.30
CA TRP A 80 8.69 -9.36 0.69
C TRP A 80 7.75 -9.48 -0.53
N GLY A 81 6.71 -10.30 -0.41
CA GLY A 81 5.67 -10.38 -1.44
C GLY A 81 4.36 -10.98 -0.94
N VAL A 82 3.26 -10.53 -1.52
CA VAL A 82 1.92 -11.11 -1.31
C VAL A 82 1.15 -11.05 -2.61
N ASN A 83 0.61 -12.20 -3.05
CA ASN A 83 -0.16 -12.36 -4.30
C ASN A 83 0.45 -11.61 -5.49
N ASP A 84 1.67 -11.99 -5.89
CA ASP A 84 2.39 -11.39 -7.03
C ASP A 84 2.56 -9.85 -6.95
N MET A 85 2.48 -9.27 -5.76
CA MET A 85 2.93 -7.90 -5.51
C MET A 85 4.19 -7.96 -4.66
N TYR A 86 5.27 -7.39 -5.19
CA TYR A 86 6.58 -7.48 -4.59
C TYR A 86 7.00 -6.17 -3.93
N LEU A 87 7.80 -6.28 -2.88
CA LEU A 87 8.35 -5.16 -2.14
C LEU A 87 9.85 -5.33 -1.98
N TRP A 88 10.58 -4.27 -2.33
CA TRP A 88 11.99 -4.11 -1.99
C TRP A 88 12.15 -2.99 -0.98
N ILE A 89 12.84 -3.29 0.10
CA ILE A 89 13.32 -2.37 1.14
C ILE A 89 14.68 -1.81 0.75
N SER A 90 15.47 -2.58 -0.01
CA SER A 90 16.79 -2.17 -0.47
C SER A 90 17.13 -2.77 -1.84
N ARG A 91 17.21 -1.92 -2.87
CA ARG A 91 17.89 -2.23 -4.15
C ARG A 91 19.08 -1.29 -4.38
N PRO A 92 20.05 -1.68 -5.23
CA PRO A 92 21.15 -0.80 -5.62
C PRO A 92 20.61 0.51 -6.21
N GLY A 93 21.01 1.64 -5.61
CA GLY A 93 20.59 2.98 -6.05
C GLY A 93 19.28 3.49 -5.44
N MET A 94 18.59 2.71 -4.59
CA MET A 94 17.45 3.24 -3.82
C MET A 94 17.92 4.14 -2.68
N GLU A 95 17.15 5.20 -2.44
CA GLU A 95 17.36 6.09 -1.31
C GLU A 95 16.93 5.45 0.02
N HIS A 96 17.63 5.79 1.09
CA HIS A 96 17.29 5.32 2.43
C HIS A 96 15.86 5.73 2.83
N GLY A 97 15.15 4.85 3.52
CA GLY A 97 13.78 5.09 3.98
C GLY A 97 12.71 4.97 2.89
N HIS A 98 13.10 4.60 1.66
CA HIS A 98 12.19 4.28 0.57
C HIS A 98 12.03 2.78 0.37
N ILE A 99 10.89 2.41 -0.21
CA ILE A 99 10.54 1.08 -0.65
C ILE A 99 10.13 1.14 -2.13
N LEU A 100 10.38 0.07 -2.86
CA LEU A 100 9.94 -0.10 -4.23
C LEU A 100 8.86 -1.18 -4.27
N LEU A 101 7.74 -0.90 -4.91
CA LEU A 101 6.60 -1.81 -5.01
C LEU A 101 6.29 -2.12 -6.46
N SER A 102 6.12 -3.40 -6.78
CA SER A 102 5.56 -3.84 -8.06
C SER A 102 4.24 -4.56 -7.86
N ASN A 103 3.43 -4.58 -8.91
CA ASN A 103 2.24 -5.42 -9.00
C ASN A 103 2.27 -6.14 -10.35
N GLU A 104 2.57 -7.44 -10.33
CA GLU A 104 2.74 -8.22 -11.56
C GLU A 104 1.40 -8.49 -12.28
N TYR A 105 0.25 -8.23 -11.64
CA TYR A 105 -1.05 -8.27 -12.32
C TYR A 105 -1.31 -7.03 -13.20
N VAL A 106 -0.51 -5.97 -13.04
CA VAL A 106 -0.65 -4.73 -13.80
C VAL A 106 0.64 -4.49 -14.56
N GLU A 107 0.61 -4.77 -15.86
CA GLU A 107 1.79 -4.74 -16.73
C GLU A 107 2.58 -3.42 -16.56
N GLU A 108 1.90 -2.27 -16.47
CA GLU A 108 2.51 -0.96 -16.31
C GLU A 108 3.31 -0.78 -15.00
N PHE A 109 2.99 -1.56 -13.95
CA PHE A 109 3.62 -1.49 -12.62
C PHE A 109 4.33 -2.79 -12.21
N SER A 110 4.46 -3.73 -13.14
CA SER A 110 5.21 -4.97 -12.97
C SER A 110 6.72 -4.70 -12.93
N GLU A 111 7.48 -5.62 -12.33
CA GLU A 111 8.94 -5.58 -12.37
C GLU A 111 9.50 -5.98 -13.74
N GLU A 112 8.83 -6.92 -14.42
CA GLU A 112 9.32 -7.47 -15.70
C GLU A 112 9.04 -6.55 -16.90
N TYR A 113 7.84 -5.94 -16.96
CA TYR A 113 7.37 -5.19 -18.13
C TYR A 113 7.15 -3.69 -17.86
N GLY A 114 7.06 -3.31 -16.58
CA GLY A 114 6.56 -2.02 -16.15
C GLY A 114 7.57 -1.15 -15.43
N GLN A 115 7.04 -0.20 -14.67
CA GLN A 115 7.78 0.63 -13.74
C GLN A 115 7.23 0.41 -12.33
N PRO A 116 7.95 -0.35 -11.49
CA PRO A 116 7.65 -0.40 -10.07
C PRO A 116 7.63 1.01 -9.45
N GLN A 117 6.78 1.21 -8.45
CA GLN A 117 6.51 2.51 -7.85
C GLN A 117 7.30 2.68 -6.57
N LEU A 118 7.90 3.87 -6.40
CA LEU A 118 8.70 4.20 -5.23
C LEU A 118 7.84 4.93 -4.19
N PHE A 119 7.91 4.49 -2.94
CA PHE A 119 7.24 5.12 -1.81
C PHE A 119 8.18 5.23 -0.62
N THR A 120 7.81 6.03 0.37
CA THR A 120 8.48 6.03 1.67
C THR A 120 7.91 4.94 2.59
N THR A 121 8.73 4.45 3.50
CA THR A 121 8.28 3.58 4.61
C THR A 121 7.18 4.25 5.44
N ASP A 122 7.25 5.57 5.63
CA ASP A 122 6.21 6.37 6.32
C ASP A 122 4.86 6.33 5.59
N GLN A 123 4.84 6.49 4.26
CA GLN A 123 3.62 6.38 3.45
C GLN A 123 3.02 4.98 3.57
N TYR A 124 3.86 3.93 3.57
CA TYR A 124 3.40 2.55 3.75
C TYR A 124 2.74 2.34 5.12
N ARG A 125 3.43 2.76 6.20
CA ARG A 125 2.89 2.65 7.56
C ARG A 125 1.61 3.45 7.73
N ALA A 126 1.54 4.65 7.16
CA ALA A 126 0.35 5.50 7.22
C ALA A 126 -0.83 4.86 6.48
N ALA A 127 -0.60 4.31 5.29
CA ALA A 127 -1.62 3.58 4.52
C ALA A 127 -2.11 2.34 5.29
N PHE A 128 -1.19 1.54 5.83
CA PHE A 128 -1.54 0.34 6.60
C PHE A 128 -2.35 0.69 7.85
N LYS A 129 -1.90 1.69 8.62
CA LYS A 129 -2.63 2.16 9.80
C LYS A 129 -4.04 2.63 9.43
N PHE A 130 -4.18 3.45 8.40
CA PHE A 130 -5.48 3.93 7.94
C PHE A 130 -6.40 2.77 7.56
N TRP A 131 -5.87 1.78 6.83
CA TRP A 131 -6.63 0.59 6.44
C TRP A 131 -7.09 -0.22 7.65
N MET A 132 -6.22 -0.44 8.63
CA MET A 132 -6.56 -1.18 9.85
C MET A 132 -7.62 -0.45 10.69
N GLU A 133 -7.54 0.87 10.80
CA GLU A 133 -8.56 1.69 11.47
C GLU A 133 -9.92 1.57 10.76
N PHE A 134 -9.93 1.58 9.42
CA PHE A 134 -11.14 1.37 8.63
C PHE A 134 -11.71 -0.05 8.78
N GLN A 135 -10.87 -1.08 8.78
CA GLN A 135 -11.31 -2.46 9.02
C GLN A 135 -11.90 -2.63 10.43
N ALA A 136 -11.30 -2.01 11.45
CA ALA A 136 -11.83 -2.00 12.80
C ALA A 136 -13.19 -1.29 12.88
N LEU A 137 -13.35 -0.17 12.16
CA LEU A 137 -14.62 0.55 12.05
C LEU A 137 -15.70 -0.33 11.39
N CYS A 138 -15.36 -1.03 10.32
CA CYS A 138 -16.24 -1.98 9.65
C CYS A 138 -16.69 -3.12 10.58
N GLN A 139 -15.79 -3.65 11.40
CA GLN A 139 -16.11 -4.68 12.39
C GLN A 139 -17.03 -4.14 13.50
N LEU A 140 -16.80 -2.91 13.95
CA LEU A 140 -17.59 -2.27 15.01
C LEU A 140 -19.02 -1.94 14.57
N LYS A 141 -19.17 -1.39 13.35
CA LYS A 141 -20.48 -0.95 12.83
C LYS A 141 -21.26 -2.04 12.08
N GLY A 142 -20.58 -3.08 11.60
CA GLY A 142 -21.10 -4.00 10.60
C GLY A 142 -20.93 -3.44 9.19
N LYS A 143 -20.31 -4.22 8.27
CA LYS A 143 -20.00 -3.80 6.90
C LYS A 143 -21.25 -3.38 6.11
N GLU A 144 -22.36 -4.06 6.34
CA GLU A 144 -23.65 -3.78 5.71
C GLU A 144 -24.21 -2.39 6.04
N ASN A 145 -23.88 -1.86 7.21
CA ASN A 145 -24.29 -0.52 7.64
C ASN A 145 -23.36 0.58 7.12
N MET A 146 -22.22 0.19 6.54
CA MET A 146 -21.22 1.11 6.00
C MET A 146 -21.26 1.23 4.48
N VAL A 147 -22.19 0.54 3.80
CA VAL A 147 -22.29 0.58 2.33
C VAL A 147 -22.52 2.02 1.85
N GLY A 148 -21.61 2.52 1.03
CA GLY A 148 -21.61 3.89 0.51
C GLY A 148 -20.98 4.94 1.43
N GLU A 149 -20.56 4.58 2.64
CA GLU A 149 -19.78 5.47 3.50
C GLU A 149 -18.33 5.56 2.99
N LYS A 150 -17.86 6.78 2.75
CA LYS A 150 -16.47 7.08 2.40
C LYS A 150 -15.73 7.64 3.62
N VAL A 151 -14.58 7.05 3.94
CA VAL A 151 -13.63 7.58 4.93
C VAL A 151 -12.40 8.05 4.18
N TYR A 152 -11.98 9.30 4.43
CA TYR A 152 -10.86 9.91 3.74
C TYR A 152 -9.63 10.00 4.65
N GLY A 153 -8.44 9.82 4.07
CA GLY A 153 -7.15 9.94 4.74
C GLY A 153 -6.14 10.66 3.85
N VAL A 154 -5.02 11.03 4.46
CA VAL A 154 -3.85 11.57 3.77
C VAL A 154 -2.63 10.84 4.28
N ILE A 155 -1.79 10.36 3.37
CA ILE A 155 -0.54 9.67 3.65
C ILE A 155 0.65 10.37 2.98
#